data_AF-A0A437Q9L6-F1
#
_entry.id   AF-A0A437Q9L6-F1
#
_cell.length_a   1.000
_cell.length_b   1.000
_cell.length_c   1.000
_cell.angle_alpha   90.00
_cell.angle_beta   90.00
_cell.angle_gamma   90.00
#
_symmetry.space_group_name_H-M   'P 1'
#
loop_
_entity.id
_entity.type
_entity.pdbx_description
1 polymer ?
#
loop_
_entity_poly.entity_id
_entity_poly.type
_entity_poly.pdbx_seq_one_letter_code
_entity_poly.pdbx_strand_id
1 'polypeptide(L)'
;MSKLIPRKAENPFQPFGSSYFGEVATDTFLYRLLHLSLDAGERWYLYATRIQEDKNTDAVEYVLGVFDNIGQAEYFLMLHQGNELKIPALRLAQPVVLRVEAGIPCYPVYAGVYRVGFKSYVVAKTDDPEVRSVNYVQSYKTQYLGEFDEVACCLAIYTHFDTRLRGCSMC
;
A
#
# COMPACT_ATOMS: atom_id res chain seq x y z
N MET A 1 -42.73 -34.83 -3.09
CA MET A 1 -43.30 -33.79 -3.99
C MET A 1 -42.96 -32.43 -3.38
N SER A 2 -41.77 -31.88 -3.63
CA SER A 2 -41.38 -31.10 -4.81
C SER A 2 -42.21 -29.81 -4.97
N LYS A 3 -41.60 -28.67 -4.61
CA LYS A 3 -41.33 -27.57 -5.56
C LYS A 3 -40.42 -26.51 -4.92
N LEU A 4 -39.16 -26.53 -5.34
CA LEU A 4 -38.28 -25.37 -5.45
C LEU A 4 -38.84 -24.45 -6.53
N ILE A 5 -38.93 -23.14 -6.27
CA ILE A 5 -38.62 -22.09 -7.26
C ILE A 5 -37.88 -20.95 -6.52
N PRO A 6 -36.68 -20.57 -6.97
CA PRO A 6 -35.88 -19.51 -6.37
C PRO A 6 -36.35 -18.14 -6.87
N ARG A 7 -36.33 -17.12 -6.01
CA ARG A 7 -36.24 -15.73 -6.49
C ARG A 7 -34.83 -15.22 -6.25
N LYS A 8 -34.04 -15.33 -7.32
CA LYS A 8 -32.93 -14.44 -7.62
C LYS A 8 -33.44 -13.01 -7.43
N ALA A 9 -32.97 -12.31 -6.41
CA ALA A 9 -32.85 -10.87 -6.46
C ALA A 9 -31.42 -10.62 -6.94
N GLU A 10 -31.23 -10.63 -8.26
CA GLU A 10 -30.10 -9.97 -8.87
C GLU A 10 -30.25 -8.49 -8.52
N ASN A 11 -29.41 -8.01 -7.61
CA ASN A 11 -29.25 -6.60 -7.33
C ASN A 11 -28.08 -6.15 -8.22
N PRO A 12 -28.29 -5.43 -9.33
CA PRO A 12 -27.23 -5.16 -10.30
C PRO A 12 -26.35 -3.95 -9.93
N PHE A 13 -26.37 -3.51 -8.67
CA PHE A 13 -25.61 -2.34 -8.21
C PHE A 13 -25.03 -2.54 -6.80
N GLN A 14 -24.01 -3.38 -6.70
CA GLN A 14 -23.00 -3.27 -5.65
C GLN A 14 -21.63 -3.38 -6.32
N PRO A 15 -20.88 -2.29 -6.56
CA PRO A 15 -19.56 -2.43 -7.15
C PRO A 15 -18.47 -2.66 -6.09
N PHE A 16 -18.73 -2.50 -4.79
CA PHE A 16 -17.65 -2.47 -3.80
C PHE A 16 -18.01 -3.19 -2.51
N GLY A 17 -17.44 -4.37 -2.32
CA GLY A 17 -17.28 -5.00 -1.01
C GLY A 17 -15.95 -4.54 -0.40
N SER A 18 -15.98 -3.55 0.48
CA SER A 18 -14.88 -3.35 1.43
C SER A 18 -15.11 -4.32 2.58
N SER A 19 -14.28 -5.36 2.64
CA SER A 19 -14.43 -6.40 3.65
C SER A 19 -13.06 -6.92 4.03
N TYR A 20 -12.48 -6.27 5.04
CA TYR A 20 -11.64 -6.80 6.12
C TYR A 20 -10.76 -5.65 6.64
N PHE A 21 -10.94 -5.27 7.90
CA PHE A 21 -10.05 -4.37 8.63
C PHE A 21 -9.30 -5.22 9.67
N GLY A 22 -8.11 -5.69 9.31
CA GLY A 22 -7.16 -6.18 10.30
C GLY A 22 -6.44 -4.98 10.89
N GLU A 23 -6.65 -4.71 12.17
CA GLU A 23 -5.88 -3.70 12.91
C GLU A 23 -4.87 -4.41 13.80
N VAL A 24 -3.61 -4.00 13.71
CA VAL A 24 -2.56 -4.48 14.61
C VAL A 24 -1.79 -3.28 15.14
N ALA A 25 -1.62 -3.19 16.45
CA ALA A 25 -0.91 -2.09 17.09
C ALA A 25 0.45 -2.57 17.64
N THR A 26 1.46 -1.73 17.49
CA THR A 26 2.69 -1.73 18.30
C THR A 26 2.66 -0.53 19.25
N ASP A 27 3.74 -0.31 20.01
CA ASP A 27 3.85 0.86 20.88
C ASP A 27 3.90 2.19 20.10
N THR A 28 4.27 2.13 18.81
CA THR A 28 4.54 3.33 17.98
C THR A 28 3.63 3.44 16.76
N PHE A 29 3.05 2.33 16.27
CA PHE A 29 2.24 2.32 15.04
C PHE A 29 0.97 1.50 15.19
N LEU A 30 -0.10 2.01 14.59
CA LEU A 30 -1.33 1.28 14.28
C LEU A 30 -1.31 0.90 12.80
N TYR A 31 -1.17 -0.39 12.53
CA TYR A 31 -1.22 -0.95 11.19
C TYR A 31 -2.66 -1.27 10.80
N ARG A 32 -3.03 -0.91 9.57
CA ARG A 32 -4.36 -1.16 9.00
C ARG A 32 -4.22 -1.83 7.64
N LEU A 33 -4.90 -2.95 7.48
CA LEU A 33 -5.06 -3.60 6.20
C LEU A 33 -6.41 -3.20 5.58
N LEU A 34 -6.39 -2.73 4.35
CA LEU A 34 -7.57 -2.37 3.57
C LEU A 34 -7.68 -3.30 2.37
N HIS A 35 -8.81 -3.99 2.26
CA HIS A 35 -9.16 -4.78 1.08
C HIS A 35 -10.11 -3.99 0.17
N LEU A 36 -9.74 -3.87 -1.11
CA LEU A 36 -10.55 -3.28 -2.17
C LEU A 36 -10.76 -4.30 -3.29
N SER A 37 -12.03 -4.52 -3.65
CA SER A 37 -12.42 -5.19 -4.88
C SER A 37 -12.60 -4.14 -5.97
N LEU A 38 -11.71 -4.11 -6.96
CA LEU A 38 -11.74 -3.19 -8.10
C LEU A 38 -11.98 -3.97 -9.40
N ASP A 39 -12.30 -3.27 -10.50
CA ASP A 39 -12.47 -3.91 -11.81
C ASP A 39 -11.19 -4.62 -12.30
N ALA A 40 -10.03 -4.10 -11.90
CA ALA A 40 -8.71 -4.69 -12.18
C ALA A 40 -8.35 -5.88 -11.26
N GLY A 41 -9.25 -6.27 -10.34
CA GLY A 41 -9.07 -7.36 -9.39
C GLY A 41 -8.99 -6.91 -7.93
N GLU A 42 -8.68 -7.86 -7.05
CA GLU A 42 -8.52 -7.62 -5.62
C GLU A 42 -7.19 -6.90 -5.32
N ARG A 43 -7.25 -5.97 -4.37
CA ARG A 43 -6.10 -5.21 -3.89
C ARG A 43 -6.11 -5.10 -2.38
N TRP A 44 -4.96 -5.37 -1.79
CA TRP A 44 -4.70 -5.32 -0.36
C TRP A 44 -3.71 -4.20 -0.08
N TYR A 45 -4.20 -3.11 0.51
CA TYR A 45 -3.37 -1.96 0.88
C TYR A 45 -2.98 -2.06 2.35
N LEU A 46 -1.70 -1.88 2.63
CA LEU A 46 -1.16 -1.84 3.98
C LEU A 46 -0.80 -0.40 4.34
N TYR A 47 -1.42 0.09 5.41
CA TYR A 47 -1.16 1.41 5.97
C TYR A 47 -0.62 1.32 7.39
N ALA A 48 0.09 2.35 7.81
CA ALA A 48 0.45 2.54 9.21
C ALA A 48 0.16 3.97 9.65
N THR A 49 -0.42 4.12 10.83
CA THR A 49 -0.63 5.41 11.48
C THR A 49 0.30 5.46 12.67
N ARG A 50 1.13 6.51 12.77
CA ARG A 50 1.99 6.68 13.94
C ARG A 50 1.12 7.03 15.16
N ILE A 51 1.18 6.18 16.18
CA ILE A 51 0.55 6.43 17.48
C ILE A 51 1.41 7.51 18.15
N GLN A 52 0.81 8.68 18.37
CA GLN A 52 1.50 9.82 18.94
C GLN A 52 1.45 9.79 20.46
N GLU A 53 2.57 10.10 21.10
CA GLU A 53 2.63 10.36 22.55
C GLU A 53 2.18 11.79 22.90
N ASP A 54 2.32 12.75 21.98
CA ASP A 54 2.10 14.18 22.24
C ASP A 54 0.85 14.73 21.54
N LYS A 55 -0.06 15.36 22.31
CA LYS A 55 -1.42 15.77 21.89
C LYS A 55 -1.51 16.85 20.79
N ASN A 56 -0.39 17.30 20.24
CA ASN A 56 -0.32 18.56 19.48
C ASN A 56 0.25 18.40 18.06
N THR A 57 0.43 17.19 17.57
CA THR A 57 0.93 16.95 16.21
C THR A 57 -0.15 16.21 15.40
N ASP A 58 -0.33 16.50 14.12
CA ASP A 58 -1.32 15.77 13.33
C ASP A 58 -0.95 14.29 13.19
N ALA A 59 -1.94 13.40 13.21
CA ALA A 59 -1.73 11.97 12.98
C ALA A 59 -1.02 11.76 11.63
N VAL A 60 0.15 11.11 11.66
CA VAL A 60 0.94 10.88 10.44
C VAL A 60 0.64 9.49 9.93
N GLU A 61 0.16 9.42 8.69
CA GLU A 61 -0.16 8.17 8.03
C GLU A 61 0.84 7.83 6.93
N TYR A 62 1.06 6.53 6.77
CA TYR A 62 2.02 5.95 5.86
C TYR A 62 1.35 4.90 4.98
N VAL A 63 1.67 4.92 3.69
CA VAL A 63 1.42 3.79 2.78
C VAL A 63 2.65 2.90 2.80
N LEU A 64 2.44 1.65 3.18
CA LEU A 64 3.50 0.65 3.27
C LEU A 64 3.54 -0.23 2.03
N GLY A 65 2.40 -0.54 1.42
CA GLY A 65 2.38 -1.41 0.25
C GLY A 65 1.00 -1.64 -0.30
N VAL A 66 0.98 -2.17 -1.52
CA VAL A 66 -0.20 -2.75 -2.15
C VAL A 66 0.14 -4.14 -2.68
N PHE A 67 -0.79 -5.08 -2.55
CA PHE A 67 -0.60 -6.49 -2.86
C PHE A 67 -1.84 -7.06 -3.56
N ASP A 68 -1.64 -8.13 -4.32
CA ASP A 68 -2.70 -8.89 -4.99
C ASP A 68 -3.28 -10.00 -4.10
N ASN A 69 -2.59 -10.35 -3.02
CA ASN A 69 -2.98 -11.41 -2.09
C ASN A 69 -2.73 -10.99 -0.63
N ILE A 70 -3.67 -11.34 0.25
CA ILE A 70 -3.58 -11.15 1.70
C ILE A 70 -2.28 -11.73 2.30
N GLY A 71 -1.84 -12.91 1.85
CA GLY A 71 -0.63 -13.55 2.40
C GLY A 71 0.64 -12.73 2.17
N GLN A 72 0.73 -12.00 1.06
CA GLN A 72 1.82 -11.05 0.84
C GLN A 72 1.69 -9.86 1.79
N ALA A 73 0.48 -9.31 1.94
CA ALA A 73 0.24 -8.18 2.82
C ALA A 73 0.57 -8.51 4.29
N GLU A 74 0.21 -9.70 4.76
CA GLU A 74 0.55 -10.21 6.10
C GLU A 74 2.05 -10.42 6.27
N TYR A 75 2.74 -10.97 5.26
CA TYR A 75 4.19 -11.10 5.28
C TYR A 75 4.87 -9.73 5.40
N PHE A 76 4.42 -8.73 4.64
CA PHE A 76 4.97 -7.37 4.73
C PHE A 76 4.64 -6.68 6.05
N LEU A 77 3.44 -6.91 6.61
CA LEU A 77 3.09 -6.45 7.95
C LEU A 77 4.07 -6.99 9.00
N MET A 78 4.36 -8.30 8.96
CA MET A 78 5.33 -8.93 9.85
C MET A 78 6.73 -8.30 9.71
N LEU A 79 7.18 -8.00 8.49
CA LEU A 79 8.46 -7.32 8.26
C LEU A 79 8.51 -5.93 8.93
N HIS A 80 7.42 -5.16 8.84
CA HIS A 80 7.32 -3.83 9.45
C HIS A 80 7.26 -3.89 10.97
N GLN A 81 6.59 -4.90 11.56
CA GLN A 81 6.57 -5.12 13.01
C GLN A 81 7.96 -5.43 13.58
N GLY A 82 8.77 -6.19 12.85
CA GLY A 82 10.15 -6.50 13.26
C GLY A 82 11.15 -5.36 13.02
N ASN A 83 10.82 -4.39 12.15
CA ASN A 83 11.74 -3.36 11.66
C ASN A 83 11.04 -2.04 11.33
N GLU A 84 10.44 -1.40 12.34
CA GLU A 84 9.63 -0.19 12.19
C GLU A 84 10.33 0.89 11.34
N LEU A 85 9.70 1.27 10.21
CA LEU A 85 10.17 2.28 9.24
C LEU A 85 11.61 2.09 8.70
N LYS A 86 12.24 0.92 8.88
CA LYS A 86 13.49 0.57 8.17
C LYS A 86 13.22 0.05 6.77
N ILE A 87 11.99 0.18 6.32
CA ILE A 87 11.45 -0.37 5.09
C ILE A 87 10.83 0.81 4.30
N PRO A 88 10.90 0.85 2.96
CA PRO A 88 10.32 1.93 2.18
C PRO A 88 8.86 2.22 2.54
N ALA A 89 8.58 3.45 2.94
CA ALA A 89 7.23 3.91 3.28
C ALA A 89 6.98 5.30 2.70
N LEU A 90 5.77 5.52 2.19
CA LEU A 90 5.31 6.83 1.73
C LEU A 90 4.59 7.52 2.88
N ARG A 91 5.13 8.64 3.36
CA ARG A 91 4.40 9.52 4.27
C ARG A 91 3.35 10.30 3.50
N LEU A 92 2.11 10.24 3.96
CA LEU A 92 1.02 11.01 3.37
C LEU A 92 1.00 12.44 3.92
N ALA A 93 0.67 13.38 3.04
CA ALA A 93 0.51 14.80 3.42
C ALA A 93 -0.75 15.03 4.24
N GLN A 94 -1.75 14.17 4.07
CA GLN A 94 -3.02 14.18 4.80
C GLN A 94 -3.37 12.72 5.16
N PRO A 95 -4.03 12.47 6.30
CA PRO A 95 -4.50 11.14 6.65
C PRO A 95 -5.32 10.49 5.52
N VAL A 96 -5.13 9.19 5.31
CA VAL A 96 -5.97 8.36 4.46
C VAL A 96 -7.40 8.47 4.94
N VAL A 97 -8.24 9.12 4.14
CA VAL A 97 -9.68 8.93 4.26
C VAL A 97 -10.10 8.15 3.04
N LEU A 98 -10.39 6.85 3.24
CA LEU A 98 -11.15 6.11 2.26
C LEU A 98 -12.50 6.82 2.12
N ARG A 99 -12.75 7.38 0.94
CA ARG A 99 -14.02 8.04 0.63
C ARG A 99 -14.61 7.40 -0.60
N VAL A 100 -15.91 7.53 -0.75
CA VAL A 100 -16.57 7.26 -2.02
C VAL A 100 -17.15 8.59 -2.49
N GLU A 101 -16.59 9.15 -3.55
CA GLU A 101 -17.08 10.39 -4.15
C GLU A 101 -17.80 10.05 -5.45
N ALA A 102 -19.09 10.36 -5.54
CA ALA A 102 -19.93 10.04 -6.69
C ALA A 102 -19.89 8.56 -7.12
N GLY A 103 -19.72 7.63 -6.17
CA GLY A 103 -19.61 6.20 -6.45
C GLY A 103 -18.21 5.72 -6.84
N ILE A 104 -17.21 6.61 -6.85
CA ILE A 104 -15.81 6.28 -7.15
C ILE A 104 -15.04 6.18 -5.82
N PRO A 105 -14.37 5.05 -5.54
CA PRO A 105 -13.53 4.94 -4.35
C PRO A 105 -12.33 5.86 -4.48
N CYS A 106 -12.19 6.80 -3.54
CA CYS A 106 -11.05 7.67 -3.38
C CYS A 106 -10.16 7.11 -2.27
N TYR A 107 -8.97 6.68 -2.66
CA TYR A 107 -7.94 6.20 -1.76
C TYR A 107 -6.56 6.65 -2.29
N PRO A 108 -5.54 6.76 -1.43
CA PRO A 108 -4.20 7.09 -1.86
C PRO A 108 -3.63 5.89 -2.63
N VAL A 109 -3.58 6.07 -3.94
CA VAL A 109 -2.90 5.19 -4.88
C VAL A 109 -1.42 5.11 -4.53
N TYR A 110 -0.78 3.96 -4.75
CA TYR A 110 0.65 3.74 -4.54
C TYR A 110 1.48 4.59 -5.53
N ALA A 111 1.68 5.87 -5.19
CA ALA A 111 2.40 6.85 -5.98
C ALA A 111 2.98 7.92 -5.05
N GLY A 112 4.16 8.44 -5.38
CA GLY A 112 4.87 9.41 -4.55
C GLY A 112 6.28 8.96 -4.18
N VAL A 113 6.81 9.55 -3.11
CA VAL A 113 8.20 9.33 -2.69
C VAL A 113 8.25 8.44 -1.45
N TYR A 114 8.58 7.16 -1.65
CA TYR A 114 8.79 6.19 -0.58
C TYR A 114 10.19 6.36 -0.03
N ARG A 115 10.33 6.59 1.28
CA ARG A 115 11.62 6.88 1.92
C ARG A 115 12.04 5.74 2.84
N VAL A 116 13.34 5.50 2.89
CA VAL A 116 13.99 4.59 3.86
C VAL A 116 15.40 5.11 4.17
N GLY A 117 15.59 5.67 5.37
CA GLY A 117 16.82 6.37 5.73
C GLY A 117 17.15 7.50 4.74
N PHE A 118 18.35 7.47 4.16
CA PHE A 118 18.81 8.43 3.13
C PHE A 118 18.47 8.02 1.68
N LYS A 119 17.69 6.95 1.51
CA LYS A 119 17.30 6.43 0.21
C LYS A 119 15.83 6.75 -0.05
N SER A 120 15.49 6.96 -1.31
CA SER A 120 14.10 7.17 -1.72
C SER A 120 13.79 6.47 -3.03
N TYR A 121 12.53 6.07 -3.19
CA TYR A 121 11.96 5.56 -4.42
C TYR A 121 10.85 6.51 -4.85
N VAL A 122 10.97 7.04 -6.06
CA VAL A 122 9.98 7.92 -6.67
C VAL A 122 9.11 7.06 -7.59
N VAL A 123 7.83 6.98 -7.27
CA VAL A 123 6.80 6.33 -8.09
C VAL A 123 5.97 7.43 -8.73
N ALA A 124 6.12 7.63 -10.04
CA ALA A 124 5.44 8.68 -10.78
C ALA A 124 4.47 8.08 -11.80
N LYS A 125 3.36 8.78 -12.05
CA LYS A 125 2.42 8.42 -13.12
C LYS A 125 3.10 8.54 -14.48
N THR A 126 2.75 7.67 -15.42
CA THR A 126 3.14 7.79 -16.83
C THR A 126 1.95 8.28 -17.65
N ASP A 127 2.09 8.30 -18.97
CA ASP A 127 0.99 8.61 -19.91
C ASP A 127 -0.12 7.54 -19.87
N ASP A 128 0.22 6.32 -19.46
CA ASP A 128 -0.74 5.26 -19.19
C ASP A 128 -1.17 5.32 -17.72
N PRO A 129 -2.47 5.50 -17.42
CA PRO A 129 -2.96 5.65 -16.04
C PRO A 129 -2.77 4.40 -15.17
N GLU A 130 -2.59 3.22 -15.78
CA GLU A 130 -2.37 1.97 -15.05
C GLU A 130 -0.89 1.74 -14.73
N VAL A 131 0.00 2.41 -15.46
CA VAL A 131 1.45 2.24 -15.37
C VAL A 131 2.07 3.37 -14.55
N ARG A 132 3.11 3.01 -13.79
CA ARG A 132 3.90 3.94 -13.00
C ARG A 132 5.38 3.68 -13.28
N SER A 133 6.13 4.78 -13.38
CA SER A 133 7.59 4.72 -13.47
C SER A 133 8.19 4.71 -12.07
N VAL A 134 9.20 3.87 -11.87
CA VAL A 134 9.90 3.73 -10.59
C VAL A 134 11.35 4.15 -10.75
N ASN A 135 11.77 5.10 -9.92
CA ASN A 135 13.14 5.59 -9.86
C ASN A 135 13.70 5.46 -8.44
N TYR A 136 14.87 4.84 -8.30
CA TYR A 136 15.63 4.86 -7.06
C TYR A 136 16.51 6.11 -7.02
N VAL A 137 16.50 6.82 -5.90
CA VAL A 137 17.28 8.03 -5.67
C VAL A 137 18.09 7.88 -4.39
N GLN A 138 19.39 8.12 -4.49
CA GLN A 138 20.32 8.17 -3.37
C GLN A 138 21.31 9.31 -3.57
N SER A 139 21.21 10.34 -2.73
CA SER A 139 21.98 11.58 -2.87
C SER A 139 21.81 12.20 -4.26
N TYR A 140 22.84 12.18 -5.10
CA TYR A 140 22.84 12.72 -6.47
C TYR A 140 22.68 11.65 -7.55
N LYS A 141 22.55 10.37 -7.17
CA LYS A 141 22.39 9.26 -8.12
C LYS A 141 20.92 8.89 -8.24
N THR A 142 20.44 8.88 -9.48
CA THR A 142 19.12 8.37 -9.84
C THR A 142 19.30 7.14 -10.73
N GLN A 143 18.57 6.07 -10.44
CA GLN A 143 18.53 4.85 -11.21
C GLN A 143 17.07 4.55 -11.60
N TYR A 144 16.81 4.44 -12.90
CA TYR A 144 15.54 3.96 -13.40
C TYR A 144 15.41 2.46 -13.12
N LEU A 145 14.31 2.05 -12.48
CA LEU A 145 14.05 0.65 -12.13
C LEU A 145 13.06 -0.01 -13.08
N GLY A 146 12.31 0.77 -13.86
CA GLY A 146 11.32 0.27 -14.81
C GLY A 146 9.96 0.94 -14.68
N GLU A 147 9.04 0.47 -15.49
CA GLU A 147 7.63 0.85 -15.53
C GLU A 147 6.79 -0.38 -15.24
N PHE A 148 5.85 -0.24 -14.30
CA PHE A 148 5.08 -1.36 -13.80
C PHE A 148 3.65 -0.93 -13.45
N ASP A 149 2.75 -1.90 -13.33
CA ASP A 149 1.50 -1.67 -12.62
C ASP A 149 1.74 -1.38 -11.12
N GLU A 150 0.69 -1.01 -10.40
CA GLU A 150 0.77 -0.60 -9.01
C GLU A 150 1.39 -1.65 -8.06
N VAL A 151 0.98 -2.91 -8.21
CA VAL A 151 1.44 -4.03 -7.37
C VAL A 151 2.88 -4.38 -7.73
N ALA A 152 3.19 -4.45 -9.02
CA ALA A 152 4.53 -4.71 -9.49
C ALA A 152 5.51 -3.59 -9.13
N CYS A 153 5.08 -2.32 -9.06
CA CYS A 153 5.89 -1.23 -8.50
C CYS A 153 6.28 -1.49 -7.04
N CYS A 154 5.29 -1.86 -6.22
CA CYS A 154 5.50 -2.20 -4.81
C CYS A 154 6.54 -3.32 -4.67
N LEU A 155 6.34 -4.43 -5.39
CA LEU A 155 7.26 -5.57 -5.38
C LEU A 155 8.66 -5.24 -5.95
N ALA A 156 8.76 -4.41 -6.98
CA ALA A 156 10.02 -3.99 -7.56
C ALA A 156 10.85 -3.15 -6.58
N ILE A 157 10.20 -2.20 -5.89
CA ILE A 157 10.84 -1.41 -4.82
C ILE A 157 11.36 -2.33 -3.72
N TYR A 158 10.53 -3.26 -3.27
CA TYR A 158 10.89 -4.19 -2.20
C TYR A 158 12.02 -5.13 -2.59
N THR A 159 11.97 -5.68 -3.80
CA THR A 159 13.02 -6.55 -4.33
C THR A 159 14.34 -5.79 -4.44
N HIS A 160 14.32 -4.58 -5.01
CA HIS A 160 15.51 -3.76 -5.12
C HIS A 160 16.07 -3.37 -3.75
N PHE A 161 15.20 -3.05 -2.79
CA PHE A 161 15.58 -2.75 -1.42
C PHE A 161 16.24 -3.94 -0.71
N ASP A 162 15.60 -5.11 -0.73
CA ASP A 162 16.10 -6.34 -0.10
C ASP A 162 17.43 -6.79 -0.73
N THR A 163 17.55 -6.74 -2.06
CA THR A 163 18.80 -7.07 -2.77
C THR A 163 19.96 -6.18 -2.31
N ARG A 164 19.69 -4.89 -2.07
CA ARG A 164 20.69 -3.94 -1.58
C ARG A 164 20.98 -4.07 -0.09
N LEU A 165 20.03 -4.53 0.73
CA LEU A 165 20.29 -4.86 2.14
C LEU A 165 21.15 -6.11 2.25
N ARG A 166 20.85 -7.17 1.48
CA ARG A 166 21.64 -8.40 1.43
C ARG A 166 23.02 -8.18 0.82
N GLY A 167 23.15 -7.23 -0.11
CA GLY A 167 24.44 -6.76 -0.61
C GLY A 167 25.23 -5.89 0.38
N CYS A 168 24.64 -5.51 1.52
CA CYS A 168 25.29 -4.75 2.59
C CYS A 168 25.86 -5.67 3.70
N SER A 169 26.23 -6.90 3.37
CA SER A 169 27.03 -7.77 4.23
C SER A 169 28.52 -7.43 4.12
N MET A 170 28.91 -6.23 4.56
CA MET A 170 30.26 -5.85 5.01
C MET A 170 30.30 -4.33 5.13
N CYS A 171 30.24 -3.83 6.37
CA CYS A 171 30.98 -2.71 6.92
C CYS A 171 30.74 -2.70 8.44
#